data_AF-A0A7D5TWN2-F1
#
_entry.id   AF-A0A7D5TWN2-F1
#
_cell.length_a   1.000
_cell.length_b   1.000
_cell.length_c   1.000
_cell.angle_alpha   90.00
_cell.angle_beta   90.00
_cell.angle_gamma   90.00
#
_symmetry.space_group_name_H-M   'P 1'
#
loop_
_entity.id
_entity.type
_entity.pdbx_description
1 polymer ?
#
loop_
_entity_poly.entity_id
_entity_poly.type
_entity_poly.pdbx_seq_one_letter_code
_entity_poly.pdbx_strand_id
1 'polypeptide(L)'
;MWPWEHLAVGYLAYAVVGRLVWREPPTGTTAAAVAVGTQFPDLVDKPLGWWLGVLPGGTTLAHSLLTAVPLSLAVLVVGAAAGRERPALAFVVGYLSHLPGDVLYPVVLGGDAKLWFLLWPLRAAPGDGPDHTVPYVLALAEQFLGFLATPLGAAYLTAELLLLALAGWVWTLDGRPGLAWLLPRPDRAENC
;
A
#
# COMPACT_ATOMS: atom_id res chain seq x y z
N MET A 1 -0.23 -8.21 -2.91
CA MET A 1 0.49 -8.43 -1.63
C MET A 1 -0.49 -8.25 -0.49
N TRP A 2 -0.08 -8.50 0.75
CA TRP A 2 -0.85 -8.13 1.93
C TRP A 2 -0.72 -6.63 2.25
N PRO A 3 -1.72 -6.01 2.91
CA PRO A 3 -1.75 -4.58 3.22
C PRO A 3 -0.47 -4.03 3.87
N TRP A 4 0.11 -4.79 4.80
CA TRP A 4 1.31 -4.39 5.55
C TRP A 4 2.59 -4.44 4.71
N GLU A 5 2.66 -5.31 3.70
CA GLU A 5 3.81 -5.36 2.80
C GLU A 5 3.84 -4.11 1.91
N HIS A 6 2.68 -3.70 1.36
CA HIS A 6 2.56 -2.45 0.63
C HIS A 6 2.94 -1.25 1.49
N LEU A 7 2.49 -1.23 2.75
CA LEU A 7 2.86 -0.19 3.71
C LEU A 7 4.37 -0.14 3.95
N ALA A 8 5.00 -1.29 4.19
CA ALA A 8 6.44 -1.38 4.45
C ALA A 8 7.26 -0.90 3.25
N VAL A 9 6.95 -1.38 2.04
CA VAL A 9 7.63 -0.98 0.80
C VAL A 9 7.43 0.50 0.53
N GLY A 10 6.20 1.00 0.61
CA GLY A 10 5.89 2.42 0.37
C GLY A 10 6.55 3.35 1.38
N TYR A 11 6.57 2.97 2.66
CA TYR A 11 7.25 3.74 3.71
C TYR A 11 8.76 3.82 3.46
N LEU A 12 9.40 2.67 3.20
CA LEU A 12 10.83 2.63 2.91
C LEU A 12 11.18 3.42 1.64
N ALA A 13 10.38 3.29 0.57
CA ALA A 13 10.57 4.04 -0.66
C ALA A 13 10.49 5.55 -0.43
N TYR A 14 9.48 6.03 0.30
CA TYR A 14 9.36 7.45 0.62
C TYR A 14 10.46 7.93 1.57
N ALA A 15 10.87 7.13 2.55
CA ALA A 15 11.98 7.47 3.45
C ALA A 15 13.29 7.65 2.66
N VAL A 16 13.56 6.80 1.67
CA VAL A 16 14.72 6.95 0.77
C VAL A 16 14.62 8.26 -0.02
N VAL A 17 13.46 8.55 -0.63
CA VAL A 17 13.24 9.83 -1.34
C VAL A 17 13.48 11.01 -0.40
N GLY A 18 12.95 10.95 0.82
CA GLY A 18 13.09 11.99 1.83
C GLY A 18 14.54 12.32 2.15
N ARG A 19 15.34 11.28 2.39
CA ARG A 19 16.77 11.41 2.70
C ARG A 19 17.60 11.88 1.50
N LEU A 20 17.30 11.40 0.29
CA LEU A 20 18.08 11.75 -0.91
C LEU A 20 17.77 13.16 -1.42
N VAL A 21 16.51 13.58 -1.36
CA VAL A 21 16.07 14.86 -1.94
C VAL A 21 16.11 15.99 -0.93
N TRP A 22 15.62 15.77 0.30
CA TRP A 22 15.51 16.83 1.32
C TRP A 22 16.43 16.63 2.52
N ARG A 23 17.11 15.48 2.64
CA ARG A 23 17.91 15.10 3.82
C ARG A 23 17.10 15.13 5.12
N GLU A 24 15.80 14.89 5.00
CA GLU A 24 14.85 14.90 6.12
C GLU A 24 14.12 13.54 6.21
N PRO A 25 13.81 13.05 7.41
CA PRO A 25 12.99 11.85 7.59
C PRO A 25 11.51 12.14 7.29
N PRO A 26 10.69 11.08 7.06
CA PRO A 26 9.24 11.23 7.01
C PRO A 26 8.68 11.90 8.28
N THR A 27 7.83 12.90 8.11
CA THR A 27 7.03 13.49 9.18
C THR A 27 5.75 12.69 9.40
N GLY A 28 5.02 12.94 10.50
CA GLY A 28 3.73 12.30 10.74
C GLY A 28 2.76 12.46 9.56
N THR A 29 2.62 13.66 9.00
CA THR A 29 1.70 13.91 7.88
C THR A 29 2.10 13.17 6.61
N THR A 30 3.40 13.10 6.31
CA THR A 30 3.89 12.35 5.16
C THR A 30 3.78 10.84 5.37
N ALA A 31 4.06 10.32 6.57
CA ALA A 31 3.88 8.90 6.89
C ALA A 31 2.41 8.47 6.78
N ALA A 32 1.48 9.32 7.23
CA ALA A 32 0.05 9.11 7.05
C ALA A 32 -0.35 9.10 5.57
N ALA A 33 0.19 10.04 4.79
CA ALA A 33 -0.08 10.12 3.36
C ALA A 33 0.47 8.89 2.61
N VAL A 34 1.67 8.40 2.95
CA VAL A 34 2.18 7.12 2.43
C VAL A 34 1.23 5.98 2.79
N ALA A 35 0.84 5.88 4.07
CA ALA A 35 -0.05 4.82 4.51
C ALA A 35 -1.35 4.82 3.70
N VAL A 36 -2.01 5.97 3.58
CA VAL A 36 -3.21 6.12 2.75
C VAL A 36 -2.92 5.75 1.28
N GLY A 37 -1.83 6.25 0.69
CA GLY A 37 -1.46 5.97 -0.69
C GLY A 37 -1.25 4.49 -0.97
N THR A 38 -0.53 3.79 -0.08
CA THR A 38 -0.28 2.34 -0.19
C THR A 38 -1.55 1.50 -0.08
N GLN A 39 -2.60 1.99 0.60
CA GLN A 39 -3.87 1.26 0.73
C GLN A 39 -4.93 1.73 -0.27
N PHE A 40 -4.73 2.88 -0.92
CA PHE A 40 -5.72 3.52 -1.79
C PHE A 40 -6.27 2.60 -2.89
N PRO A 41 -5.46 1.84 -3.65
CA PRO A 41 -5.97 0.97 -4.70
C PRO A 41 -6.97 -0.06 -4.17
N ASP A 42 -6.62 -0.69 -3.06
CA ASP A 42 -7.42 -1.70 -2.38
C ASP A 42 -8.68 -1.13 -1.76
N LEU A 43 -8.59 0.05 -1.14
CA LEU A 43 -9.73 0.74 -0.53
C LEU A 43 -10.77 1.20 -1.57
N VAL A 44 -10.38 1.33 -2.84
CA VAL A 44 -11.31 1.62 -3.94
C VAL A 44 -11.84 0.32 -4.55
N ASP A 45 -10.94 -0.54 -5.02
CA ASP A 45 -11.33 -1.66 -5.88
C ASP A 45 -11.97 -2.81 -5.11
N LYS A 46 -11.51 -3.10 -3.87
CA LYS A 46 -12.08 -4.23 -3.11
C LYS A 46 -13.52 -3.95 -2.66
N PRO A 47 -13.89 -2.77 -2.11
CA PRO A 47 -15.30 -2.46 -1.85
C PRO A 47 -16.16 -2.48 -3.11
N LEU A 48 -15.72 -1.81 -4.18
CA LEU A 48 -16.49 -1.70 -5.40
C LEU A 48 -16.62 -3.03 -6.16
N GLY A 49 -15.60 -3.88 -6.12
CA GLY A 49 -15.54 -5.14 -6.85
C GLY A 49 -16.00 -6.36 -6.06
N TRP A 50 -15.74 -6.44 -4.76
CA TRP A 50 -16.10 -7.61 -3.96
C TRP A 50 -17.44 -7.48 -3.27
N TRP A 51 -17.84 -6.27 -2.85
CA TRP A 51 -19.05 -6.07 -2.04
C TRP A 51 -20.20 -5.44 -2.81
N LEU A 52 -19.90 -4.47 -3.67
CA LEU A 52 -20.92 -3.68 -4.37
C LEU A 52 -21.20 -4.16 -5.80
N GLY A 53 -20.34 -5.02 -6.36
CA GLY A 53 -20.49 -5.55 -7.72
C GLY A 53 -20.43 -4.49 -8.83
N VAL A 54 -19.88 -3.30 -8.53
CA VAL A 54 -19.74 -2.19 -9.48
C VAL A 54 -18.56 -2.42 -10.42
N LEU A 55 -17.48 -2.99 -9.91
CA LEU A 55 -16.28 -3.35 -10.67
C LEU A 55 -16.21 -4.86 -10.89
N PRO A 56 -15.58 -5.33 -11.99
CA PRO A 56 -15.48 -6.75 -12.27
C PRO A 56 -14.52 -7.50 -11.34
N GLY A 57 -13.86 -6.82 -10.40
CA GLY A 57 -13.00 -7.47 -9.41
C GLY A 57 -12.21 -6.48 -8.57
N GLY A 58 -11.51 -6.99 -7.55
CA GLY A 58 -10.76 -6.20 -6.56
C GLY A 58 -9.39 -5.68 -7.02
N THR A 59 -9.04 -5.81 -8.30
CA THR A 59 -7.79 -5.29 -8.88
C THR A 59 -8.09 -4.75 -10.28
N THR A 60 -8.75 -3.61 -10.38
CA THR A 60 -9.30 -3.07 -11.63
C THR A 60 -9.05 -1.56 -11.76
N LEU A 61 -10.00 -0.72 -11.34
CA LEU A 61 -10.01 0.72 -11.59
C LEU A 61 -8.79 1.42 -10.99
N ALA A 62 -8.62 1.40 -9.67
CA ALA A 62 -7.53 2.09 -9.00
C ALA A 62 -6.18 1.36 -9.15
N HIS A 63 -6.18 0.09 -9.55
CA HIS A 63 -4.93 -0.60 -9.89
C HIS A 63 -4.43 -0.32 -11.32
N SER A 64 -5.28 0.24 -12.19
CA SER A 64 -4.93 0.55 -13.56
C SER A 64 -4.00 1.76 -13.68
N LEU A 65 -2.99 1.69 -14.54
CA LEU A 65 -2.14 2.85 -14.85
C LEU A 65 -2.93 3.98 -15.52
N LEU A 66 -4.02 3.64 -16.22
CA LEU A 66 -4.92 4.62 -16.84
C LEU A 66 -5.65 5.48 -15.81
N THR A 67 -5.73 5.03 -14.56
CA THR A 67 -6.32 5.78 -13.44
C THR A 67 -5.24 6.27 -12.47
N ALA A 68 -4.27 5.41 -12.12
CA ALA A 68 -3.23 5.71 -11.15
C ALA A 68 -2.33 6.87 -11.60
N VAL A 69 -1.96 6.94 -12.88
CA VAL A 69 -1.10 8.02 -13.38
C VAL A 69 -1.83 9.37 -13.40
N PRO A 70 -3.02 9.52 -14.02
CA PRO A 70 -3.73 10.80 -14.00
C PRO A 70 -4.11 11.25 -12.58
N LEU A 71 -4.54 10.33 -11.72
CA LEU A 71 -4.88 10.67 -10.34
C LEU A 71 -3.66 11.11 -9.55
N SER A 72 -2.51 10.45 -9.72
CA SER A 72 -1.25 10.86 -9.09
C SER A 72 -0.85 12.26 -9.53
N LEU A 73 -0.95 12.57 -10.83
CA LEU A 73 -0.68 13.91 -11.34
C LEU A 73 -1.64 14.95 -10.74
N ALA A 74 -2.93 14.65 -10.67
CA ALA A 74 -3.92 15.53 -10.06
C ALA A 74 -3.61 15.79 -8.58
N VAL A 75 -3.24 14.76 -7.82
CA VAL A 75 -2.84 14.89 -6.40
C VAL A 75 -1.59 15.78 -6.26
N LEU A 76 -0.59 15.63 -7.13
CA LEU A 76 0.59 16.49 -7.12
C LEU A 76 0.26 17.95 -7.44
N VAL A 77 -0.57 18.19 -8.46
CA VAL A 77 -1.00 19.55 -8.85
C VAL A 77 -1.81 20.22 -7.74
N VAL A 78 -2.81 19.53 -7.18
CA VAL A 78 -3.63 20.04 -6.08
C VAL A 78 -2.77 20.23 -4.82
N GLY A 79 -1.87 19.29 -4.55
CA GLY A 79 -0.91 19.38 -3.46
C GLY A 79 -0.04 20.62 -3.56
N ALA A 80 0.52 20.90 -4.74
CA ALA A 80 1.32 22.10 -4.98
C ALA A 80 0.49 23.38 -4.85
N ALA A 81 -0.71 23.42 -5.44
CA ALA A 81 -1.60 24.58 -5.31
C ALA A 81 -2.00 24.87 -3.85
N ALA A 82 -2.04 23.85 -2.99
CA ALA A 82 -2.36 23.97 -1.57
C ALA A 82 -1.13 24.13 -0.64
N GLY A 83 0.09 24.21 -1.17
CA GLY A 83 1.32 24.24 -0.37
C GLY A 83 1.56 22.95 0.45
N ARG A 84 1.13 21.81 -0.09
CA ARG A 84 1.21 20.46 0.51
C ARG A 84 1.94 19.47 -0.40
N GLU A 85 3.01 19.91 -1.04
CA GLU A 85 3.81 19.15 -2.01
C GLU A 85 4.33 17.85 -1.40
N ARG A 86 4.90 17.91 -0.18
CA ARG A 86 5.51 16.74 0.47
C ARG A 86 4.49 15.65 0.81
N PRO A 87 3.33 15.94 1.47
CA PRO A 87 2.27 14.95 1.66
C PRO A 87 1.69 14.43 0.33
N ALA A 88 1.53 15.28 -0.68
CA ALA A 88 1.04 14.84 -1.98
C ALA A 88 1.99 13.84 -2.65
N LEU A 89 3.30 14.11 -2.64
CA LEU A 89 4.28 13.16 -3.15
C LEU A 89 4.30 11.88 -2.31
N ALA A 90 4.19 11.99 -0.99
CA ALA A 90 4.14 10.82 -0.09
C ALA A 90 2.99 9.88 -0.45
N PHE A 91 1.79 10.43 -0.69
CA PHE A 91 0.66 9.66 -1.21
C PHE A 91 0.97 9.00 -2.55
N VAL A 92 1.53 9.74 -3.51
CA VAL A 92 1.84 9.22 -4.85
C VAL A 92 2.90 8.13 -4.81
N VAL A 93 3.95 8.27 -4.00
CA VAL A 93 4.95 7.22 -3.80
C VAL A 93 4.29 5.97 -3.22
N GLY A 94 3.45 6.13 -2.20
CA GLY A 94 2.67 5.01 -1.65
C GLY A 94 1.80 4.32 -2.70
N TYR A 95 1.00 5.09 -3.44
CA TYR A 95 0.09 4.58 -4.47
C TYR A 95 0.86 3.87 -5.59
N LEU A 96 1.85 4.50 -6.20
CA LEU A 96 2.58 3.91 -7.32
C LEU A 96 3.46 2.73 -6.88
N SER A 97 3.94 2.70 -5.64
CA SER A 97 4.67 1.53 -5.11
C SER A 97 3.79 0.29 -4.93
N HIS A 98 2.47 0.47 -4.84
CA HIS A 98 1.53 -0.63 -4.70
C HIS A 98 1.52 -1.53 -5.96
N LEU A 99 1.53 -0.92 -7.15
CA LEU A 99 1.30 -1.64 -8.40
C LEU A 99 2.39 -2.68 -8.72
N PRO A 100 3.70 -2.39 -8.63
CA PRO A 100 4.73 -3.39 -8.85
C PRO A 100 4.64 -4.57 -7.86
N GLY A 101 4.22 -4.28 -6.62
CA GLY A 101 3.95 -5.32 -5.63
C GLY A 101 2.91 -6.31 -6.12
N ASP A 102 1.80 -5.81 -6.65
CA ASP A 102 0.72 -6.65 -7.18
C ASP A 102 1.03 -7.34 -8.52
N VAL A 103 1.95 -6.79 -9.30
CA VAL A 103 2.48 -7.46 -10.50
C VAL A 103 3.36 -8.65 -10.12
N LEU A 104 4.25 -8.47 -9.14
CA LEU A 104 5.31 -9.42 -8.81
C LEU A 104 4.90 -10.44 -7.75
N TYR A 105 3.93 -10.14 -6.90
CA TYR A 105 3.50 -11.03 -5.83
C TYR A 105 3.17 -12.45 -6.31
N PRO A 106 2.41 -12.66 -7.41
CA PRO A 106 2.15 -14.00 -7.89
C PRO A 106 3.42 -14.73 -8.37
N VAL A 107 4.41 -14.00 -8.89
CA VAL A 107 5.72 -14.56 -9.28
C VAL A 107 6.48 -15.07 -8.06
N VAL A 108 6.46 -14.32 -6.97
CA VAL A 108 7.06 -14.73 -5.69
C VAL A 108 6.39 -16.00 -5.14
N LEU A 109 5.10 -16.19 -5.42
CA LEU A 109 4.35 -17.40 -5.06
C LEU A 109 4.52 -18.57 -6.07
N GLY A 110 5.35 -18.40 -7.11
CA GLY A 110 5.62 -19.42 -8.13
C GLY A 110 4.69 -19.41 -9.34
N GLY A 111 3.90 -18.35 -9.54
CA GLY A 111 3.05 -18.13 -10.71
C GLY A 111 3.64 -17.12 -11.71
N ASP A 112 2.80 -16.66 -12.64
CA ASP A 112 3.16 -15.65 -13.65
C ASP A 112 2.83 -14.22 -13.18
N ALA A 113 3.53 -13.22 -13.74
CA ALA A 113 3.28 -11.81 -13.45
C ALA A 113 1.85 -11.39 -13.81
N LYS A 114 1.15 -10.74 -12.88
CA LYS A 114 -0.23 -10.26 -13.09
C LYS A 114 -0.21 -8.89 -13.75
N LEU A 115 -0.24 -8.85 -15.07
CA LEU A 115 -0.09 -7.61 -15.85
C LEU A 115 -1.39 -7.00 -16.36
N TRP A 116 -2.47 -7.78 -16.44
CA TRP A 116 -3.69 -7.35 -17.14
C TRP A 116 -4.32 -6.09 -16.54
N PHE A 117 -4.29 -5.95 -15.20
CA PHE A 117 -4.96 -4.86 -14.50
C PHE A 117 -4.35 -3.50 -14.82
N LEU A 118 -3.05 -3.45 -15.16
CA LEU A 118 -2.32 -2.21 -15.47
C LEU A 118 -2.94 -1.44 -16.64
N LEU A 119 -3.64 -2.15 -17.54
CA LEU A 119 -4.28 -1.57 -18.71
C LEU A 119 -5.80 -1.70 -18.68
N TRP A 120 -6.42 -2.07 -17.55
CA TRP A 120 -7.88 -2.09 -17.43
C TRP A 120 -8.44 -0.68 -17.64
N PRO A 121 -9.53 -0.47 -18.41
CA PRO A 121 -10.41 -1.46 -19.03
C PRO A 121 -10.03 -1.88 -20.46
N LEU A 122 -8.89 -1.44 -21.00
CA LEU A 122 -8.42 -1.85 -22.34
C LEU A 122 -8.04 -3.35 -22.39
N ARG A 123 -7.64 -3.92 -21.25
CA ARG A 123 -7.50 -5.36 -21.03
C ARG A 123 -8.59 -5.82 -20.05
N ALA A 124 -9.40 -6.78 -20.48
CA ALA A 124 -10.45 -7.36 -19.65
C ALA A 124 -9.87 -8.10 -18.45
N ALA A 125 -10.64 -8.11 -17.35
CA ALA A 125 -10.35 -8.99 -16.22
C ALA A 125 -10.48 -10.46 -16.65
N PRO A 126 -9.62 -11.38 -16.17
CA PRO A 126 -9.71 -12.81 -16.49
C PRO A 126 -10.99 -13.49 -15.97
N GLY A 127 -11.75 -12.82 -15.11
CA GLY A 127 -12.99 -13.29 -14.53
C GLY A 127 -13.66 -12.19 -13.72
N ASP A 128 -14.78 -12.54 -13.11
CA ASP A 128 -15.59 -11.63 -12.28
C ASP A 128 -15.14 -11.63 -10.80
N GLY A 129 -15.72 -10.71 -10.03
CA GLY A 129 -15.52 -10.63 -8.58
C GLY A 129 -16.12 -11.85 -7.87
N PRO A 130 -15.78 -12.06 -6.59
CA PRO A 130 -16.30 -13.19 -5.83
C PRO A 130 -17.81 -13.07 -5.59
N ASP A 131 -18.56 -14.15 -5.81
CA ASP A 131 -20.00 -14.22 -5.49
C ASP A 131 -20.27 -13.98 -3.99
N HIS A 132 -19.35 -14.42 -3.14
CA HIS A 132 -19.41 -14.26 -1.69
C HIS A 132 -18.07 -13.80 -1.14
N THR A 133 -18.01 -12.55 -0.66
CA THR A 133 -16.76 -11.93 -0.22
C THR A 133 -16.12 -12.61 0.98
N VAL A 134 -16.90 -12.94 2.02
CA VAL A 134 -16.36 -13.52 3.26
C VAL A 134 -15.73 -14.89 3.00
N PRO A 135 -16.41 -15.86 2.35
CA PRO A 135 -15.80 -17.12 1.95
C PRO A 135 -14.55 -16.94 1.08
N TYR A 136 -14.57 -15.97 0.16
CA TYR A 136 -13.43 -15.68 -0.71
C TYR A 136 -12.20 -15.21 0.09
N VAL A 137 -12.38 -14.28 1.04
CA VAL A 137 -11.28 -13.81 1.90
C VAL A 137 -10.74 -14.94 2.78
N LEU A 138 -11.61 -15.80 3.32
CA LEU A 138 -11.18 -16.97 4.09
C LEU A 138 -10.38 -17.96 3.23
N ALA A 139 -10.81 -18.19 1.99
CA ALA A 139 -10.08 -19.04 1.05
C ALA A 139 -8.69 -18.46 0.72
N LEU A 140 -8.57 -17.14 0.55
CA LEU A 140 -7.26 -16.49 0.37
C LEU A 140 -6.35 -16.69 1.59
N ALA A 141 -6.90 -16.57 2.81
CA ALA A 141 -6.14 -16.80 4.03
C ALA A 141 -5.69 -18.26 4.15
N GLU A 142 -6.57 -19.22 3.86
CA GLU A 142 -6.25 -20.65 3.86
C GLU A 142 -5.16 -20.98 2.83
N GLN A 143 -5.28 -20.47 1.60
CA GLN A 143 -4.28 -20.63 0.55
C GLN A 143 -2.92 -20.07 0.98
N PHE A 144 -2.92 -18.90 1.60
CA PHE A 144 -1.69 -18.29 2.10
C PHE A 144 -1.05 -19.13 3.22
N LEU A 145 -1.83 -19.61 4.19
CA LEU A 145 -1.32 -20.51 5.24
C LEU A 145 -0.77 -21.83 4.66
N GLY A 146 -1.44 -22.39 3.66
CA GLY A 146 -0.95 -23.56 2.93
C GLY A 146 0.36 -23.28 2.19
N PHE A 147 0.47 -22.11 1.55
CA PHE A 147 1.70 -21.67 0.91
C PHE A 147 2.86 -21.53 1.92
N LEU A 148 2.60 -20.94 3.10
CA LEU A 148 3.61 -20.77 4.15
C LEU A 148 4.18 -22.11 4.66
N ALA A 149 3.45 -23.22 4.52
CA ALA A 149 3.93 -24.56 4.87
C ALA A 149 4.92 -25.15 3.85
N THR A 150 5.12 -24.50 2.70
CA THR A 150 6.08 -24.94 1.66
C THR A 150 7.48 -24.37 1.92
N PRO A 151 8.55 -24.95 1.34
CA PRO A 151 9.90 -24.38 1.44
C PRO A 151 10.00 -22.94 0.88
N LEU A 152 9.30 -22.67 -0.23
CA LEU A 152 9.23 -21.33 -0.80
C LEU A 152 8.48 -20.36 0.12
N GLY A 153 7.39 -20.81 0.73
CA GLY A 153 6.65 -20.05 1.73
C GLY A 153 7.46 -19.70 2.98
N ALA A 154 8.27 -20.63 3.48
CA ALA A 154 9.18 -20.37 4.60
C ALA A 154 10.26 -19.31 4.24
N ALA A 155 10.80 -19.37 3.01
CA ALA A 155 11.73 -18.36 2.52
C ALA A 155 11.05 -16.99 2.36
N TYR A 156 9.83 -16.97 1.80
CA TYR A 156 9.01 -15.77 1.70
C TYR A 156 8.72 -15.16 3.07
N LEU A 157 8.29 -15.96 4.05
CA LEU A 157 8.03 -15.49 5.41
C LEU A 157 9.28 -14.87 6.05
N THR A 158 10.44 -15.48 5.82
CA THR A 158 11.72 -14.93 6.30
C THR A 158 11.98 -13.55 5.67
N ALA A 159 11.80 -13.42 4.36
CA ALA A 159 11.95 -12.16 3.65
C ALA A 159 10.93 -11.10 4.12
N GLU A 160 9.69 -11.50 4.36
CA GLU A 160 8.62 -10.65 4.87
C GLU A 160 8.94 -10.13 6.28
N LEU A 161 9.38 -11.00 7.19
CA LEU A 161 9.80 -10.60 8.53
C LEU A 161 11.00 -9.65 8.49
N LEU A 162 11.98 -9.88 7.61
CA LEU A 162 13.12 -8.99 7.42
C LEU A 162 12.69 -7.62 6.87
N LEU A 163 11.77 -7.59 5.91
CA LEU A 163 11.21 -6.36 5.36
C LEU A 163 10.48 -5.56 6.43
N LEU A 164 9.61 -6.21 7.21
CA LEU A 164 8.87 -5.57 8.30
C LEU A 164 9.80 -5.10 9.42
N ALA A 165 10.82 -5.88 9.77
CA ALA A 165 11.83 -5.49 10.75
C ALA A 165 12.63 -4.27 10.26
N LEU A 166 13.03 -4.25 8.97
CA LEU A 166 13.72 -3.10 8.38
C LEU A 166 12.83 -1.85 8.36
N ALA A 167 11.58 -1.98 7.93
CA ALA A 167 10.62 -0.87 7.93
C ALA A 167 10.39 -0.33 9.35
N GLY A 168 10.18 -1.23 10.32
CA GLY A 168 10.03 -0.88 11.73
C GLY A 168 11.29 -0.19 12.28
N TRP A 169 12.48 -0.71 11.96
CA TRP A 169 13.76 -0.12 12.35
C TRP A 169 13.90 1.31 11.80
N VAL A 170 13.71 1.50 10.48
CA VAL A 170 13.78 2.82 9.85
C VAL A 170 12.74 3.77 10.45
N TRP A 171 11.51 3.31 10.66
CA TRP A 171 10.46 4.10 11.32
C TRP A 171 10.84 4.52 12.75
N THR A 172 11.52 3.66 13.51
CA THR A 172 12.05 4.04 14.82
C THR A 172 13.17 5.08 14.73
N LEU A 173 14.08 4.96 13.75
CA LEU A 173 15.12 5.94 13.50
C LEU A 173 14.55 7.29 13.05
N ASP A 174 13.39 7.29 12.40
CA ASP A 174 12.65 8.49 12.00
C ASP A 174 11.89 9.17 13.15
N GLY A 175 12.02 8.67 14.37
CA GLY A 175 11.33 9.24 15.54
C GLY A 175 9.87 8.83 15.63
N ARG A 176 9.49 7.70 15.00
CA ARG A 176 8.15 7.09 15.07
C ARG A 176 7.03 8.03 14.57
N PRO A 177 7.14 8.57 13.33
CA PRO A 177 6.18 9.53 12.80
C PRO A 177 4.75 8.97 12.86
N GLY A 178 3.82 9.82 13.34
CA GLY A 178 2.40 9.49 13.52
C GLY A 178 2.02 8.92 14.89
N LEU A 179 2.98 8.35 15.65
CA LEU A 179 2.68 7.73 16.95
C LEU A 179 2.15 8.73 17.98
N ALA A 180 2.65 9.97 17.95
CA ALA A 180 2.23 11.03 18.86
C ALA A 180 0.75 11.43 18.74
N TRP A 181 0.07 11.04 17.66
CA TRP A 181 -1.37 11.26 17.50
C TRP A 181 -2.23 10.20 18.20
N LEU A 182 -1.64 9.03 18.48
CA LEU A 182 -2.31 7.90 19.14
C LEU A 182 -2.10 7.90 20.65
N LEU A 183 -1.04 8.53 21.12
CA LEU A 183 -0.74 8.63 22.55
C LEU A 183 -1.54 9.78 23.18
N PRO A 184 -2.21 9.54 24.33
CA PRO A 184 -2.77 10.62 25.12
C PRO A 184 -1.69 11.65 25.44
N ARG A 185 -1.98 12.95 25.24
CA ARG A 185 -1.11 13.98 25.79
C ARG A 185 -1.21 13.87 27.31
N PRO A 186 -0.10 13.72 28.06
CA PRO A 186 -0.16 13.89 29.50
C PRO A 186 -0.71 15.28 29.75
N ASP A 187 -1.78 15.37 30.55
CA ASP A 187 -2.31 16.65 31.02
C ASP A 187 -1.13 17.44 31.56
N ARG A 188 -0.90 18.62 30.98
CA ARG A 188 -0.05 19.62 31.64
C ARG A 188 -0.81 19.93 32.92
N ALA A 189 -0.39 19.35 34.03
CA ALA A 189 -0.69 19.89 35.34
C ALA A 189 -0.15 21.32 35.32
N GLU A 190 -1.05 22.27 35.05
CA GLU A 190 -0.84 23.69 35.26
C GLU A 190 -0.60 23.85 36.76
N ASN A 191 0.67 23.89 37.16
CA ASN A 191 1.03 24.38 38.48
C ASN A 191 0.69 25.88 38.50
N CYS A 192 -0.25 26.22 39.39
CA CYS A 192 -0.63 27.56 39.84
C CYS A 192 0.55 28.51 40.05
#